data_AF-F6SUV6-F1
#
_entry.id   AF-F6SUV6-F1
#
_cell.length_a   1.000
_cell.length_b   1.000
_cell.length_c   1.000
_cell.angle_alpha   90.00
_cell.angle_beta   90.00
_cell.angle_gamma   90.00
#
_symmetry.space_group_name_H-M   'P 1'
#
loop_
_entity.id
_entity.type
_entity.pdbx_description
1 polymer ?
#
loop_
_entity_poly.entity_id
_entity_poly.type
_entity_poly.pdbx_seq_one_letter_code
_entity_poly.pdbx_strand_id
1 'polypeptide(L)'
;MEFIKTPKVENVRLIEQNTRNSVEGTLYLTASHLIFIDTASKHETWLVHTHIQYIDKPSIVQGGSALKLRCKTFQVLIFLISQERDCHDLYSSLLKLSKPETLEDLYAFSYNPRAENLKQQEGWDLFSLNNDFLQMGLPTRYWKISRINNEFGLCDTYPKLVCVPSLATPALMMGSAAFRSKRRLPVMSYLHKNDAVIVRCSQPMAGLNSRSIEDEAYVDLIR
;
A
#
# COMPACT_ATOMS: atom_id res chain seq x y z
N MET A 1 13.14 15.91 9.29
CA MET A 1 13.04 17.00 10.30
C MET A 1 13.03 18.38 9.67
N GLU A 2 13.64 18.56 8.49
CA GLU A 2 13.73 19.86 7.80
C GLU A 2 12.38 20.55 7.52
N PHE A 3 11.29 19.78 7.43
CA PHE A 3 9.94 20.32 7.18
C PHE A 3 9.12 20.65 8.43
N ILE A 4 9.60 20.32 9.64
CA ILE A 4 8.87 20.57 10.89
C ILE A 4 9.21 21.97 11.39
N LYS A 5 8.26 22.89 11.29
CA LYS A 5 8.44 24.28 11.76
C LYS A 5 8.16 24.42 13.26
N THR A 6 7.12 23.75 13.74
CA THR A 6 6.70 23.76 15.15
C THR A 6 6.51 22.33 15.64
N PRO A 7 7.49 21.77 16.40
CA PRO A 7 7.46 20.36 16.80
C PRO A 7 6.50 20.08 17.95
N LYS A 8 6.08 21.10 18.71
CA LYS A 8 5.21 20.98 19.88
C LYS A 8 4.28 22.19 19.96
N VAL A 9 3.00 21.95 20.19
CA VAL A 9 1.98 22.99 20.43
C VAL A 9 1.16 22.57 21.64
N GLU A 10 1.18 23.39 22.70
CA GLU A 10 0.44 23.17 23.94
C GLU A 10 -0.96 23.80 23.88
N ASN A 11 -1.82 23.42 24.83
CA ASN A 11 -3.18 23.97 25.00
C ASN A 11 -4.03 23.86 23.72
N VAL A 12 -3.90 22.73 23.01
CA VAL A 12 -4.68 22.40 21.81
C VAL A 12 -5.94 21.65 22.23
N ARG A 13 -7.07 21.98 21.63
CA ARG A 13 -8.33 21.26 21.86
C ARG A 13 -8.65 20.33 20.70
N LEU A 14 -8.74 19.02 20.97
CA LEU A 14 -9.26 18.04 20.03
C LEU A 14 -10.79 17.96 20.17
N ILE A 15 -11.52 18.25 19.10
CA ILE A 15 -12.98 18.22 19.09
C ILE A 15 -13.48 16.81 18.73
N GLU A 16 -14.28 16.24 19.62
CA GLU A 16 -14.99 14.98 19.37
C GLU A 16 -16.20 15.23 18.48
N GLN A 17 -16.26 14.54 17.34
CA GLN A 17 -17.29 14.78 16.33
C GLN A 17 -18.71 14.44 16.82
N ASN A 18 -18.83 13.43 17.69
CA ASN A 18 -20.13 12.89 18.09
C ASN A 18 -20.75 13.62 19.28
N THR A 19 -19.92 14.19 20.15
CA THR A 19 -20.37 14.73 21.45
C THR A 19 -20.29 16.26 21.50
N ARG A 20 -19.62 16.90 20.53
CA ARG A 20 -19.18 18.32 20.58
C ARG A 20 -18.34 18.65 21.82
N ASN A 21 -17.88 17.64 22.56
CA ASN A 21 -16.92 17.83 23.62
C ASN A 21 -15.55 18.11 23.01
N SER A 22 -14.71 18.79 23.78
CA SER A 22 -13.33 19.00 23.40
C SER A 22 -12.41 18.54 24.52
N VAL A 23 -11.37 17.81 24.16
CA VAL A 23 -10.31 17.40 25.07
C VAL A 23 -9.13 18.33 24.88
N GLU A 24 -8.61 18.89 25.97
CA GLU A 24 -7.41 19.73 25.95
C GLU A 24 -6.15 18.87 26.08
N GLY A 25 -5.14 19.18 25.28
CA GLY A 25 -3.91 18.41 25.23
C GLY A 25 -2.77 19.13 24.53
N THR A 26 -1.70 18.38 24.31
CA THR A 26 -0.51 18.84 23.59
C THR A 26 -0.36 18.08 22.28
N LEU A 27 -0.13 18.80 21.19
CA LEU A 27 0.25 18.23 19.90
C LEU A 27 1.77 18.17 19.78
N TYR A 28 2.26 17.02 19.33
CA TYR A 28 3.64 16.79 18.95
C TYR A 28 3.69 16.40 17.48
N LEU A 29 4.56 17.06 16.73
CA LEU A 29 4.82 16.76 15.33
C LEU A 29 6.20 16.13 15.19
N THR A 30 6.23 14.87 14.75
CA THR A 30 7.46 14.12 14.49
C THR A 30 7.65 13.91 12.99
N ALA A 31 8.73 13.24 12.60
CA ALA A 31 8.99 12.93 11.19
C ALA A 31 7.94 11.97 10.58
N SER A 32 7.25 11.16 11.39
CA SER A 32 6.34 10.11 10.91
C SER A 32 4.91 10.23 11.43
N HIS A 33 4.72 10.82 12.60
CA HIS A 33 3.44 10.92 13.28
C HIS A 33 3.13 12.33 13.78
N LEU A 34 1.85 12.67 13.76
CA LEU A 34 1.23 13.68 14.61
C LEU A 34 0.69 12.95 15.85
N ILE A 35 1.10 13.37 17.04
CA ILE A 35 0.74 12.73 18.31
C ILE A 35 0.03 13.77 19.16
N PHE A 36 -1.20 13.48 19.58
CA PHE A 36 -1.94 14.29 20.54
C PHE A 36 -1.95 13.59 21.89
N ILE A 37 -1.57 14.29 22.96
CA ILE A 37 -1.60 13.75 24.33
C ILE A 37 -2.60 14.55 25.14
N ASP A 38 -3.65 13.90 25.63
CA ASP A 38 -4.65 14.49 26.53
C ASP A 38 -4.00 14.89 27.86
N THR A 39 -4.21 16.14 28.28
CA THR A 39 -3.69 16.66 29.54
C THR A 39 -4.24 15.93 30.76
N ALA A 40 -5.53 15.57 30.74
CA ALA A 40 -6.24 14.97 31.87
C ALA A 40 -6.02 13.45 31.95
N SER A 41 -6.34 12.71 30.89
CA SER A 41 -6.25 11.24 30.91
C SER A 41 -4.86 10.69 30.59
N LYS A 42 -3.96 11.52 30.02
CA LYS A 42 -2.69 11.09 29.42
C LYS A 42 -2.85 10.11 28.25
N HIS A 43 -4.06 9.94 27.73
CA HIS A 43 -4.31 9.14 26.55
C HIS A 43 -3.63 9.77 25.32
N GLU A 44 -2.99 8.94 24.51
CA GLU A 44 -2.30 9.37 23.30
C GLU A 44 -3.07 8.97 22.04
N THR A 45 -3.28 9.93 21.14
CA THR A 45 -3.84 9.71 19.81
C THR A 45 -2.74 9.88 18.77
N TRP A 46 -2.41 8.79 18.09
CA TRP A 46 -1.33 8.74 17.11
C TRP A 46 -1.90 8.74 15.69
N LEU A 47 -1.40 9.64 14.85
CA LEU A 47 -1.78 9.75 13.44
C LEU A 47 -0.53 9.71 12.56
N VAL A 48 -0.38 8.66 11.77
CA VAL A 48 0.67 8.56 10.74
C VAL A 48 0.41 9.59 9.64
N HIS A 49 1.43 10.32 9.20
CA HIS A 49 1.26 11.37 8.18
C HIS A 49 0.66 10.85 6.87
N THR A 50 1.07 9.67 6.43
CA THR A 50 0.57 9.04 5.19
C THR A 50 -0.89 8.56 5.29
N HIS A 51 -1.47 8.51 6.49
CA HIS A 51 -2.90 8.24 6.68
C HIS A 51 -3.76 9.49 6.49
N ILE A 52 -3.16 10.69 6.46
CA ILE A 52 -3.88 11.92 6.18
C ILE A 52 -4.21 11.95 4.68
N GLN A 53 -5.50 12.06 4.35
CA GLN A 53 -5.98 12.19 2.98
C GLN A 53 -6.13 13.66 2.59
N TYR A 54 -6.64 14.48 3.50
CA TYR A 54 -6.90 15.90 3.25
C TYR A 54 -6.69 16.71 4.52
N ILE A 55 -6.11 17.90 4.36
CA ILE A 55 -5.85 18.86 5.43
C ILE A 55 -6.62 20.12 5.07
N ASP A 56 -7.46 20.57 5.99
CA ASP A 56 -8.26 21.78 5.87
C ASP A 56 -7.88 22.74 6.99
N LYS A 57 -7.70 24.02 6.63
CA LYS A 57 -7.45 25.11 7.55
C LYS A 57 -8.50 26.21 7.31
N PRO A 58 -9.72 26.04 7.83
CA PRO A 58 -10.77 27.03 7.67
C PRO A 58 -10.37 28.38 8.29
N SER A 59 -11.12 29.43 7.97
CA SER A 59 -10.96 30.76 8.57
C SER A 59 -11.01 30.70 10.10
N ILE A 60 -10.33 31.65 10.74
CA ILE A 60 -10.24 31.77 12.20
C ILE A 60 -11.64 31.76 12.81
N VAL A 61 -11.83 30.96 13.87
CA VAL A 61 -13.07 30.87 14.63
C VAL A 61 -12.90 31.47 16.02
N GLN A 62 -14.00 31.73 16.74
CA GLN A 62 -13.91 32.12 18.14
C GLN A 62 -13.19 31.03 18.95
N GLY A 63 -12.09 31.40 19.62
CA GLY A 63 -11.29 30.47 20.42
C GLY A 63 -10.12 29.81 19.70
N GLY A 64 -9.76 30.26 18.48
CA GLY A 64 -8.51 29.91 17.82
C GLY A 64 -8.68 29.55 16.33
N SER A 65 -7.64 28.94 15.78
CA SER A 65 -7.60 28.47 14.40
C SER A 65 -7.80 26.97 14.35
N ALA A 66 -8.79 26.52 13.57
CA ALA A 66 -9.07 25.11 13.41
C ALA A 66 -8.18 24.47 12.32
N LEU A 67 -7.64 23.31 12.64
CA LEU A 67 -6.91 22.42 11.73
C LEU A 67 -7.67 21.10 11.66
N LYS A 68 -8.23 20.80 10.50
CA LYS A 68 -9.07 19.62 10.28
C LYS A 68 -8.35 18.62 9.38
N LEU A 69 -8.16 17.41 9.89
CA LEU A 69 -7.49 16.32 9.20
C LEU A 69 -8.52 15.25 8.85
N ARG A 70 -8.70 14.97 7.57
CA ARG A 70 -9.49 13.83 7.09
C ARG A 70 -8.54 12.69 6.76
N CYS A 71 -8.77 11.53 7.34
CA CYS A 71 -7.90 10.37 7.20
C CYS A 71 -8.44 9.37 6.18
N LYS A 72 -7.56 8.55 5.61
CA LYS A 72 -7.90 7.43 4.72
C LYS A 72 -8.73 6.35 5.42
N THR A 73 -8.73 6.36 6.76
CA THR A 73 -9.54 5.50 7.64
C THR A 73 -10.93 6.09 7.94
N PHE A 74 -11.35 7.13 7.21
CA PHE A 74 -12.61 7.87 7.41
C PHE A 74 -12.72 8.64 8.73
N GLN A 75 -11.72 8.52 9.60
CA GLN A 75 -11.61 9.35 10.79
C GLN A 75 -11.35 10.81 10.42
N VAL A 76 -11.99 11.71 11.14
CA VAL A 76 -11.80 13.15 10.96
C VAL A 76 -11.46 13.77 12.31
N LEU A 77 -10.25 14.31 12.41
CA LEU A 77 -9.74 14.95 13.61
C LEU A 77 -9.79 16.47 13.42
N ILE A 78 -10.28 17.19 14.42
CA ILE A 78 -10.35 18.66 14.38
C ILE A 78 -9.62 19.18 15.60
N PHE A 79 -8.49 19.84 15.37
CA PHE A 79 -7.69 20.49 16.39
C PHE A 79 -7.98 21.99 16.37
N LEU A 80 -8.30 22.56 17.52
CA LEU A 80 -8.45 23.99 17.70
C LEU A 80 -7.21 24.52 18.42
N ILE A 81 -6.45 25.36 17.72
CA ILE A 81 -5.14 25.85 18.13
C ILE A 81 -5.24 27.35 18.42
N SER A 82 -4.84 27.77 19.61
CA SER A 82 -5.03 29.16 20.07
C SER A 82 -4.29 30.20 19.23
N GLN A 83 -3.07 29.87 18.77
CA GLN A 83 -2.23 30.77 17.97
C GLN A 83 -2.33 30.44 16.48
N GLU A 84 -2.75 31.41 15.66
CA GLU A 84 -2.85 31.23 14.20
C GLU A 84 -1.50 30.92 13.55
N ARG A 85 -0.40 31.47 14.08
CA ARG A 85 0.95 31.16 13.63
C ARG A 85 1.27 29.66 13.76
N ASP A 86 1.03 29.09 14.94
CA ASP A 86 1.30 27.67 15.19
C ASP A 86 0.42 26.76 14.32
N CYS A 87 -0.85 27.15 14.13
CA CYS A 87 -1.76 26.45 13.23
C CYS A 87 -1.26 26.47 11.78
N HIS A 88 -0.80 27.62 11.29
CA HIS A 88 -0.24 27.75 9.95
C HIS A 88 1.06 26.95 9.78
N ASP A 89 1.94 26.94 10.79
CA ASP A 89 3.17 26.18 10.79
C ASP A 89 2.90 24.67 10.77
N LEU A 90 1.97 24.18 11.60
CA LEU A 90 1.51 22.78 11.58
C LEU A 90 0.89 22.40 10.23
N TYR A 91 0.00 23.24 9.69
CA TYR A 91 -0.61 23.04 8.36
C TYR A 91 0.45 22.89 7.27
N SER A 92 1.42 23.81 7.23
CA SER A 92 2.50 23.82 6.24
C SER A 92 3.39 22.59 6.33
N SER A 93 3.74 22.18 7.56
CA SER A 93 4.55 20.99 7.81
C SER A 93 3.80 19.71 7.42
N LEU A 94 2.54 19.57 7.83
CA LEU A 94 1.72 18.39 7.53
C LEU A 94 1.43 18.24 6.02
N LEU A 95 1.28 19.34 5.28
CA LEU A 95 1.12 19.27 3.82
C LEU A 95 2.30 18.59 3.13
N LYS A 96 3.53 18.85 3.59
CA LYS A 96 4.74 18.22 3.07
C LYS A 96 4.89 16.79 3.58
N LEU A 97 4.70 16.57 4.88
CA LEU A 97 4.91 15.27 5.53
C LEU A 97 3.86 14.22 5.12
N SER A 98 2.63 14.62 4.79
CA SER A 98 1.57 13.69 4.35
C SER A 98 1.65 13.31 2.87
N LYS A 99 2.48 14.03 2.09
CA LYS A 99 2.61 13.87 0.64
C LYS A 99 4.10 13.77 0.26
N PRO A 100 4.73 12.61 0.47
CA PRO A 100 6.10 12.37 0.01
C PRO A 100 6.19 12.58 -1.51
N GLU A 101 7.26 13.24 -1.98
CA GLU A 101 7.48 13.53 -3.41
C GLU A 101 8.16 12.35 -4.12
N THR A 102 9.07 11.69 -3.41
CA THR A 102 9.82 10.51 -3.87
C THR A 102 9.52 9.29 -3.00
N LEU A 103 9.94 8.10 -3.43
CA LEU A 103 9.77 6.89 -2.62
C LEU A 103 10.61 6.96 -1.35
N GLU A 104 11.82 7.52 -1.46
CA GLU A 104 12.80 7.65 -0.38
C GLU A 104 12.32 8.60 0.74
N ASP A 105 11.36 9.49 0.44
CA ASP A 105 10.72 10.35 1.43
C ASP A 105 9.75 9.59 2.36
N LEU A 106 9.35 8.37 1.99
CA LEU A 106 8.49 7.55 2.85
C LEU A 106 9.22 7.15 4.13
N TYR A 107 8.48 7.16 5.24
CA TYR A 107 9.03 6.75 6.54
C TYR A 107 9.65 5.34 6.52
N ALA A 108 9.18 4.45 5.65
CA ALA A 108 9.73 3.11 5.47
C ALA A 108 11.25 3.09 5.19
N PHE A 109 11.81 4.12 4.53
CA PHE A 109 13.23 4.20 4.21
C PHE A 109 14.09 4.82 5.31
N SER A 110 13.48 5.53 6.28
CA SER A 110 14.17 6.14 7.42
C SER A 110 13.91 5.41 8.74
N TYR A 111 12.98 4.47 8.76
CA TYR A 111 12.66 3.65 9.92
C TYR A 111 13.83 2.70 10.25
N ASN A 112 14.32 2.79 11.47
CA ASN A 112 15.34 1.88 11.99
C ASN A 112 14.96 1.46 13.42
N PRO A 113 14.34 0.27 13.61
CA PRO A 113 13.97 -0.23 14.91
C PRO A 113 15.23 -0.66 15.68
N ARG A 114 15.85 0.28 16.38
CA ARG A 114 17.06 0.03 17.21
C ARG A 114 16.85 -1.01 18.33
N ALA A 115 15.61 -1.42 18.59
CA ALA A 115 15.21 -2.19 19.77
C ALA A 115 14.79 -3.64 19.48
N GLU A 116 14.67 -4.05 18.22
CA GLU A 116 14.22 -5.40 17.88
C GLU A 116 15.42 -6.26 17.46
N ASN A 117 15.63 -7.39 18.13
CA ASN A 117 16.58 -8.43 17.69
C ASN A 117 16.15 -9.11 16.36
N LEU A 118 15.07 -8.63 15.74
CA LEU A 118 14.55 -9.11 14.48
C LEU A 118 15.47 -8.64 13.36
N LYS A 119 16.15 -9.61 12.73
CA LYS A 119 16.94 -9.32 11.55
C LYS A 119 15.96 -8.98 10.43
N GLN A 120 16.16 -7.85 9.75
CA GLN A 120 15.33 -7.42 8.63
C GLN A 120 15.06 -8.55 7.61
N GLN A 121 16.07 -9.40 7.39
CA GLN A 121 16.02 -10.56 6.50
C GLN A 121 14.92 -11.57 6.88
N GLU A 122 14.65 -11.77 8.18
CA GLU A 122 13.62 -12.72 8.65
C GLU A 122 12.21 -12.30 8.22
N GLY A 123 11.95 -10.99 8.14
CA GLY A 123 10.67 -10.47 7.63
C GLY A 123 10.53 -10.66 6.11
N TRP A 124 11.60 -10.45 5.34
CA TRP A 124 11.59 -10.63 3.88
C TRP A 124 11.53 -12.09 3.45
N ASP A 125 12.14 -12.99 4.22
CA ASP A 125 12.19 -14.43 3.94
C ASP A 125 10.94 -15.19 4.43
N LEU A 126 10.01 -14.51 5.12
CA LEU A 126 8.78 -15.10 5.64
C LEU A 126 7.95 -15.78 4.52
N PHE A 127 8.01 -15.24 3.30
CA PHE A 127 7.33 -15.80 2.14
C PHE A 127 8.31 -16.04 0.99
N SER A 128 8.33 -17.27 0.48
CA SER A 128 9.01 -17.63 -0.76
C SER A 128 8.00 -18.23 -1.72
N LEU A 129 7.80 -17.57 -2.87
CA LEU A 129 6.88 -18.02 -3.90
C LEU A 129 7.22 -19.43 -4.42
N ASN A 130 8.51 -19.79 -4.45
CA ASN A 130 8.93 -21.15 -4.81
C ASN A 130 8.45 -22.16 -3.76
N ASN A 131 8.62 -21.86 -2.47
CA ASN A 131 8.19 -22.74 -1.38
C ASN A 131 6.67 -22.87 -1.37
N ASP A 132 5.94 -21.78 -1.63
CA ASP A 132 4.48 -21.78 -1.77
C ASP A 132 4.01 -22.71 -2.89
N PHE A 133 4.66 -22.65 -4.07
CA PHE A 133 4.39 -23.59 -5.15
C PHE A 133 4.69 -25.05 -4.77
N LEU A 134 5.82 -25.31 -4.11
CA LEU A 134 6.17 -26.67 -3.66
C LEU A 134 5.15 -27.21 -2.63
N GLN A 135 4.68 -26.37 -1.71
CA GLN A 135 3.66 -26.74 -0.72
C GLN A 135 2.30 -27.07 -1.37
N MET A 136 1.96 -26.43 -2.48
CA MET A 136 0.79 -26.78 -3.30
C MET A 136 0.97 -28.08 -4.11
N GLY A 137 2.14 -28.72 -4.08
CA GLY A 137 2.40 -29.98 -4.79
C GLY A 137 2.90 -29.81 -6.22
N LEU A 138 3.51 -28.65 -6.55
CA LEU A 138 4.07 -28.38 -7.87
C LEU A 138 5.58 -28.70 -7.91
N PRO A 139 6.14 -28.96 -9.11
CA PRO A 139 5.45 -29.17 -10.38
C PRO A 139 4.68 -30.49 -10.42
N THR A 140 3.71 -30.59 -11.33
CA THR A 140 2.99 -31.85 -11.63
C THR A 140 3.22 -32.26 -13.08
N ARG A 141 2.61 -33.36 -13.52
CA ARG A 141 2.60 -33.73 -14.95
C ARG A 141 1.95 -32.66 -15.84
N TYR A 142 1.04 -31.85 -15.28
CA TYR A 142 0.27 -30.84 -16.02
C TYR A 142 0.78 -29.42 -15.84
N TRP A 143 1.49 -29.13 -14.74
CA TRP A 143 1.92 -27.78 -14.38
C TRP A 143 3.40 -27.71 -14.08
N LYS A 144 4.08 -26.67 -14.59
CA LYS A 144 5.49 -26.41 -14.32
C LYS A 144 5.71 -25.00 -13.75
N ILE A 145 6.75 -24.87 -12.93
CA ILE A 145 7.23 -23.57 -12.47
C ILE A 145 8.18 -23.04 -13.55
N SER A 146 7.86 -21.90 -14.14
CA SER A 146 8.60 -21.27 -15.23
C SER A 146 9.35 -20.03 -14.75
N ARG A 147 10.59 -19.89 -15.23
CA ARG A 147 11.46 -18.71 -15.03
C ARG A 147 11.43 -17.74 -16.22
N ILE A 148 10.50 -17.93 -17.16
CA ILE A 148 10.39 -17.07 -18.36
C ILE A 148 10.25 -15.58 -18.03
N ASN A 149 9.73 -15.25 -16.84
CA ASN A 149 9.55 -13.87 -16.39
C ASN A 149 10.62 -13.39 -15.38
N ASN A 150 11.77 -14.07 -15.27
CA ASN A 150 12.79 -13.74 -14.24
C ASN A 150 13.28 -12.28 -14.30
N GLU A 151 13.41 -11.75 -15.53
CA GLU A 151 13.80 -10.37 -15.82
C GLU A 151 12.60 -9.50 -16.20
N PHE A 152 11.37 -9.90 -15.83
CA PHE A 152 10.13 -9.15 -16.08
C PHE A 152 9.80 -8.88 -17.56
N GLY A 153 10.50 -9.54 -18.50
CA GLY A 153 10.36 -9.31 -19.95
C GLY A 153 9.04 -9.84 -20.55
N LEU A 154 8.42 -10.86 -19.94
CA LEU A 154 7.13 -11.39 -20.39
C LEU A 154 5.99 -10.50 -19.90
N CYS A 155 5.96 -10.19 -18.59
CA CYS A 155 4.99 -9.31 -17.95
C CYS A 155 5.63 -8.62 -16.73
N ASP A 156 5.74 -7.30 -16.79
CA ASP A 156 6.36 -6.45 -15.77
C ASP A 156 5.62 -6.42 -14.43
N THR A 157 4.31 -6.66 -14.45
CA THR A 157 3.44 -6.67 -13.27
C THR A 157 3.16 -8.07 -12.70
N TYR A 158 3.85 -9.10 -13.22
CA TYR A 158 3.83 -10.47 -12.70
C TYR A 158 5.10 -10.78 -11.91
N PRO A 159 5.07 -11.77 -10.99
CA PRO A 159 6.26 -12.23 -10.30
C PRO A 159 7.29 -12.84 -11.25
N LYS A 160 8.54 -12.96 -10.77
CA LYS A 160 9.65 -13.59 -11.50
C LYS A 160 9.38 -15.05 -11.87
N LEU A 161 8.75 -15.78 -10.95
CA LEU A 161 8.32 -17.17 -11.13
C LEU A 161 6.83 -17.21 -11.42
N VAL A 162 6.43 -17.93 -12.46
CA VAL A 162 5.02 -18.15 -12.80
C VAL A 162 4.77 -19.63 -13.00
N CYS A 163 3.61 -20.12 -12.56
CA CYS A 163 3.19 -21.49 -12.83
C CYS A 163 2.28 -21.53 -14.07
N VAL A 164 2.67 -22.36 -15.03
CA VAL A 164 2.06 -22.45 -16.38
C VAL A 164 1.85 -23.91 -16.75
N PRO A 165 0.99 -24.23 -17.74
CA PRO A 165 0.85 -25.60 -18.23
C PRO A 165 2.20 -26.18 -18.67
N SER A 166 2.45 -27.45 -18.35
CA SER A 166 3.73 -28.13 -18.63
C SER A 166 4.07 -28.12 -20.12
N LEU A 167 3.06 -28.22 -20.98
CA LEU A 167 3.17 -28.19 -22.43
C LEU A 167 3.30 -26.78 -23.03
N ALA A 168 3.16 -25.71 -22.23
CA ALA A 168 3.27 -24.35 -22.73
C ALA A 168 4.72 -24.05 -23.18
N THR A 169 4.88 -23.72 -24.45
CA THR A 169 6.18 -23.32 -25.02
C THR A 169 6.42 -21.82 -24.83
N PRO A 170 7.68 -21.34 -24.88
CA PRO A 170 7.98 -19.90 -24.83
C PRO A 170 7.23 -19.09 -25.90
N ALA A 171 7.16 -19.58 -27.13
CA ALA A 171 6.43 -18.92 -28.20
C ALA A 171 4.94 -18.79 -27.89
N LEU A 172 4.31 -19.85 -27.38
CA LEU A 172 2.91 -19.85 -27.02
C LEU A 172 2.62 -18.90 -25.84
N MET A 173 3.49 -18.89 -24.82
CA MET A 173 3.41 -17.94 -23.70
C MET A 173 3.55 -16.49 -24.17
N MET A 174 4.48 -16.20 -25.08
CA MET A 174 4.64 -14.86 -25.66
C MET A 174 3.42 -14.44 -26.47
N GLY A 175 2.84 -15.34 -27.26
CA GLY A 175 1.61 -15.06 -28.03
C GLY A 175 0.40 -14.78 -27.14
N SER A 176 0.13 -15.64 -26.15
CA SER A 176 -0.94 -15.40 -25.16
C SER A 176 -0.72 -14.09 -24.39
N ALA A 177 0.51 -13.83 -23.93
CA ALA A 177 0.84 -12.57 -23.28
C ALA A 177 0.60 -11.37 -24.20
N ALA A 178 1.00 -11.42 -25.47
CA ALA A 178 0.78 -10.34 -26.42
C ALA A 178 -0.70 -10.03 -26.66
N PHE A 179 -1.61 -10.99 -26.48
CA PHE A 179 -3.05 -10.81 -26.63
C PHE A 179 -3.77 -10.39 -25.34
N ARG A 180 -3.08 -10.40 -24.19
CA ARG A 180 -3.67 -10.10 -22.87
C ARG A 180 -3.28 -8.70 -22.42
N SER A 181 -4.24 -7.96 -21.87
CA SER A 181 -3.99 -6.59 -21.39
C SER A 181 -2.83 -6.54 -20.38
N LYS A 182 -1.88 -5.62 -20.59
CA LYS A 182 -0.63 -5.53 -19.79
C LYS A 182 0.19 -6.84 -19.76
N ARG A 183 -0.01 -7.70 -20.77
CA ARG A 183 0.66 -9.00 -20.91
C ARG A 183 0.41 -10.00 -19.80
N ARG A 184 -0.68 -9.83 -19.04
CA ARG A 184 -1.04 -10.70 -17.91
C ARG A 184 -1.73 -11.97 -18.42
N LEU A 185 -0.95 -12.84 -19.04
CA LEU A 185 -1.38 -14.16 -19.52
C LEU A 185 -1.94 -15.04 -18.39
N PRO A 186 -2.73 -16.08 -18.71
CA PRO A 186 -3.22 -17.01 -17.69
C PRO A 186 -2.09 -17.75 -16.99
N VAL A 187 -2.00 -17.59 -15.68
CA VAL A 187 -1.06 -18.30 -14.80
C VAL A 187 -1.82 -18.89 -13.62
N MET A 188 -1.37 -20.04 -13.14
CA MET A 188 -2.03 -20.71 -12.02
C MET A 188 -1.76 -19.98 -10.70
N SER A 189 -2.83 -19.81 -9.92
CA SER A 189 -2.80 -19.23 -8.57
C SER A 189 -2.97 -20.28 -7.49
N TYR A 190 -3.70 -21.36 -7.78
CA TYR A 190 -3.99 -22.42 -6.82
C TYR A 190 -4.23 -23.76 -7.51
N LEU A 191 -3.77 -24.84 -6.88
CA LEU A 191 -4.03 -26.22 -7.25
C LEU A 191 -4.75 -26.93 -6.09
N HIS A 192 -5.93 -27.47 -6.37
CA HIS A 192 -6.68 -28.29 -5.42
C HIS A 192 -6.23 -29.75 -5.50
N LYS A 193 -6.45 -30.51 -4.42
CA LYS A 193 -6.07 -31.94 -4.30
C LYS A 193 -6.75 -32.88 -5.30
N ASN A 194 -7.80 -32.42 -5.99
CA ASN A 194 -8.51 -33.16 -7.05
C ASN A 194 -8.08 -32.73 -8.46
N ASP A 195 -6.91 -32.09 -8.58
CA ASP A 195 -6.33 -31.53 -9.81
C ASP A 195 -7.06 -30.32 -10.42
N ALA A 196 -8.14 -29.81 -9.81
CA ALA A 196 -8.75 -28.57 -10.24
C ALA A 196 -7.84 -27.37 -9.94
N VAL A 197 -7.80 -26.41 -10.85
CA VAL A 197 -6.95 -25.21 -10.74
C VAL A 197 -7.74 -23.92 -10.73
N ILE A 198 -7.19 -22.91 -10.05
CA ILE A 198 -7.61 -21.51 -10.21
C ILE A 198 -6.52 -20.80 -10.99
N VAL A 199 -6.87 -20.26 -12.16
CA VAL A 199 -5.99 -19.45 -12.99
C VAL A 199 -6.41 -17.99 -12.97
N ARG A 200 -5.44 -17.07 -13.05
CA ARG A 200 -5.68 -15.63 -13.14
C ARG A 200 -5.04 -15.06 -14.39
N CYS A 201 -5.70 -14.09 -15.00
CA CYS A 201 -5.23 -13.33 -16.16
C CYS A 201 -5.88 -11.95 -16.20
N SER A 202 -5.45 -11.10 -17.12
CA SER A 202 -6.23 -9.93 -17.54
C SER A 202 -7.24 -10.30 -18.62
N GLN A 203 -8.14 -9.36 -18.93
CA GLN A 203 -8.99 -9.43 -20.11
C GLN A 203 -8.17 -9.64 -21.40
N PRO A 204 -8.71 -10.41 -22.38
CA PRO A 204 -8.16 -10.49 -23.72
C PRO A 204 -8.35 -9.17 -24.47
N MET A 205 -7.42 -8.83 -25.37
CA MET A 205 -7.48 -7.64 -26.23
C MET A 205 -8.26 -7.92 -27.52
N ALA A 206 -9.43 -8.56 -27.39
CA ALA A 206 -10.25 -8.98 -28.51
C ALA A 206 -10.88 -7.81 -29.29
N GLY A 207 -11.04 -6.63 -28.67
CA GLY A 207 -11.76 -5.52 -29.31
C GLY A 207 -13.14 -5.99 -29.79
N LEU A 208 -13.51 -5.67 -31.03
CA LEU A 208 -14.79 -6.08 -31.61
C LEU A 208 -14.80 -7.52 -32.15
N ASN A 209 -13.70 -8.02 -32.74
CA ASN A 209 -13.66 -9.34 -33.41
C ASN A 209 -12.24 -9.97 -33.50
N SER A 210 -11.26 -9.49 -32.73
CA SER A 210 -9.91 -10.04 -32.73
C SER A 210 -9.84 -11.31 -31.87
N ARG A 211 -9.06 -12.29 -32.35
CA ARG A 211 -8.79 -13.57 -31.70
C ARG A 211 -7.29 -13.84 -31.80
N SER A 212 -6.73 -14.58 -30.84
CA SER A 212 -5.35 -15.06 -30.90
C SER A 212 -5.37 -16.58 -30.85
N ILE A 213 -4.82 -17.20 -31.90
CA ILE A 213 -4.66 -18.64 -31.99
C ILE A 213 -3.75 -19.14 -30.88
N GLU A 214 -2.73 -18.36 -30.53
CA GLU A 214 -1.80 -18.65 -29.44
C GLU A 214 -2.47 -18.57 -28.07
N ASP A 215 -3.31 -17.55 -27.80
CA ASP A 215 -4.04 -17.47 -26.54
C ASP A 215 -5.07 -18.60 -26.41
N GLU A 216 -5.77 -18.93 -27.50
CA GLU A 216 -6.73 -20.05 -27.53
C GLU A 216 -6.05 -21.38 -27.27
N ALA A 217 -4.97 -21.68 -28.00
CA ALA A 217 -4.19 -22.88 -27.79
C ALA A 217 -3.56 -22.92 -26.39
N TYR A 218 -3.14 -21.77 -25.84
CA TYR A 218 -2.63 -21.70 -24.47
C TYR A 218 -3.72 -22.01 -23.43
N VAL A 219 -4.93 -21.47 -23.61
CA VAL A 219 -6.08 -21.73 -22.73
C VAL A 219 -6.52 -23.19 -22.83
N ASP A 220 -6.43 -23.81 -24.00
CA ASP A 220 -6.75 -25.23 -24.18
C ASP A 220 -5.78 -26.14 -23.40
N LEU A 221 -4.53 -25.72 -23.13
CA LEU A 221 -3.61 -26.47 -22.26
C LEU A 221 -4.00 -26.44 -20.77
N ILE A 222 -4.94 -25.59 -20.38
CA ILE A 222 -5.44 -25.45 -19.00
C ILE A 222 -6.64 -26.38 -18.76
N ARG A 223 -7.38 -26.70 -19.82
CA ARG A 223 -8.59 -27.55 -19.79
C ARG A 223 -8.21 -29.02 -19.67
#